data_AF-A0A535QJ37-F1
#
_entry.id   AF-A0A535QJ37-F1
#
_cell.length_a   1.000
_cell.length_b   1.000
_cell.length_c   1.000
_cell.angle_alpha   90.00
_cell.angle_beta   90.00
_cell.angle_gamma   90.00
#
_symmetry.space_group_name_H-M   'P 1'
#
loop_
_entity.id
_entity.type
_entity.pdbx_description
1 polymer ?
#
loop_
_entity_poly.entity_id
_entity_poly.type
_entity_poly.pdbx_seq_one_letter_code
_entity_poly.pdbx_strand_id
1 'polypeptide(L)'
;ASIGLSDDEIGARLKISPRSIRFQLEKIFRMFGVRSRSEAIALWMDSKRQVQRPVDECPYPKPFPDEFEECPGYASLQVVTPDERSRPTGRIWTCRHLEGRLMAKTEHRWYGACVLGDTVGRKRWAERAGPNRLRTVNHLLHELAPVSGLFAHRLWELKGDQVRALEQKQDPKPATRLMGALAARFMGDIETFLDRRRRLLEQNQLAIDECLNLARRQIDRVLEQDSPAAWDNRFDVLMRLPEDVWSASLSNSRESAIQATR
;
A
#
# COMPACT_ATOMS: atom_id res chain seq x y z
N ALA A 1 19.67 14.34 -19.39
CA ALA A 1 20.26 14.11 -20.73
C ALA A 1 19.23 13.70 -21.79
N SER A 2 18.22 12.87 -21.47
CA SER A 2 17.15 12.42 -22.39
C SER A 2 16.17 13.51 -22.86
N ILE A 3 16.27 14.73 -22.32
CA ILE A 3 15.37 15.88 -22.60
C ILE A 3 16.07 16.90 -23.54
N GLY A 4 17.18 16.52 -24.21
CA GLY A 4 17.85 17.40 -25.19
C GLY A 4 18.65 18.58 -24.64
N LEU A 5 18.77 18.71 -23.31
CA LEU A 5 19.39 19.87 -22.66
C LEU A 5 20.89 20.02 -22.95
N SER A 6 21.40 21.23 -23.16
CA SER A 6 22.84 21.49 -23.28
C SER A 6 23.57 21.30 -21.94
N ASP A 7 24.91 21.19 -21.98
CA ASP A 7 25.72 21.08 -20.77
C ASP A 7 25.61 22.34 -19.90
N ASP A 8 25.41 23.50 -20.52
CA ASP A 8 25.18 24.79 -19.84
C ASP A 8 23.85 24.81 -19.09
N GLU A 9 22.78 24.30 -19.72
CA GLU A 9 21.45 24.21 -19.10
C GLU A 9 21.43 23.21 -17.93
N ILE A 10 22.16 22.09 -18.08
CA ILE A 10 22.32 21.11 -17.00
C ILE A 10 23.12 21.72 -15.86
N GLY A 11 24.22 22.42 -16.17
CA GLY A 11 25.05 23.10 -15.18
C GLY A 11 24.27 24.16 -14.39
N ALA A 12 23.49 24.98 -15.07
CA ALA A 12 22.64 26.00 -14.45
C ALA A 12 21.60 25.39 -13.48
N ARG A 13 20.94 24.29 -13.86
CA ARG A 13 19.95 23.61 -13.01
C ARG A 13 20.55 22.93 -11.80
N LEU A 14 21.73 22.34 -11.96
CA LEU A 14 22.41 21.60 -10.91
C LEU A 14 23.36 22.48 -10.09
N LYS A 15 23.44 23.79 -10.39
CA LYS A 15 24.36 24.76 -9.77
C LYS A 15 25.83 24.30 -9.80
N ILE A 16 26.24 23.70 -10.90
CA ILE A 16 27.61 23.21 -11.13
C ILE A 16 28.13 23.65 -12.48
N SER A 17 29.46 23.73 -12.62
CA SER A 17 30.05 24.25 -13.86
C SER A 17 29.76 23.33 -15.06
N PRO A 18 29.53 23.88 -16.26
CA PRO A 18 29.36 23.08 -17.49
C PRO A 18 30.55 22.16 -17.76
N ARG A 19 31.77 22.60 -17.38
CA ARG A 19 33.00 21.79 -17.47
C ARG A 19 32.94 20.55 -16.58
N SER A 20 32.35 20.66 -15.39
CA SER A 20 32.11 19.52 -14.48
C SER A 20 31.09 18.55 -15.06
N ILE A 21 30.03 19.06 -15.70
CA ILE A 21 29.04 18.22 -16.41
C ILE A 21 29.72 17.41 -17.51
N ARG A 22 30.51 18.06 -18.38
CA ARG A 22 31.22 17.39 -19.46
C ARG A 22 32.16 16.30 -18.93
N PHE A 23 32.91 16.58 -17.87
CA PHE A 23 33.78 15.60 -17.24
C PHE A 23 33.01 14.38 -16.71
N GLN A 24 31.87 14.58 -16.06
CA GLN A 24 31.04 13.47 -15.57
C GLN A 24 30.43 12.66 -16.72
N LEU A 25 29.97 13.33 -17.79
CA LEU A 25 29.46 12.67 -18.98
C LEU A 25 30.54 11.81 -19.66
N GLU A 26 31.77 12.30 -19.80
CA GLU A 26 32.89 11.52 -20.34
C GLU A 26 33.23 10.29 -19.49
N LYS A 27 33.11 10.39 -18.16
CA LYS A 27 33.31 9.25 -17.26
C LYS A 27 32.22 8.20 -17.45
N ILE A 28 30.96 8.65 -17.55
CA ILE A 28 29.81 7.81 -17.85
C ILE A 28 30.00 7.13 -19.21
N PHE A 29 30.39 7.87 -20.26
CA PHE A 29 30.59 7.32 -21.59
C PHE A 29 31.66 6.23 -21.61
N ARG A 30 32.80 6.46 -20.95
CA ARG A 30 33.84 5.44 -20.79
C ARG A 30 33.35 4.19 -20.05
N MET A 31 32.59 4.38 -18.98
CA MET A 31 32.05 3.27 -18.18
C MET A 31 31.07 2.40 -18.98
N PHE A 32 30.28 3.02 -19.87
CA PHE A 32 29.30 2.32 -20.72
C PHE A 32 29.85 1.95 -22.11
N GLY A 33 31.13 2.20 -22.39
CA GLY A 33 31.75 1.87 -23.68
C GLY A 33 31.19 2.65 -24.88
N VAL A 34 30.50 3.77 -24.65
CA VAL A 34 29.88 4.59 -25.70
C VAL A 34 30.76 5.78 -26.04
N ARG A 35 30.71 6.23 -27.29
CA ARG A 35 31.59 7.29 -27.83
C ARG A 35 30.96 8.67 -27.80
N SER A 36 29.65 8.74 -27.61
CA SER A 36 28.91 9.99 -27.66
C SER A 36 27.70 10.02 -26.74
N ARG A 37 27.23 11.23 -26.47
CA ARG A 37 26.00 11.49 -25.74
C ARG A 37 24.77 10.88 -26.42
N SER A 38 24.70 10.98 -27.75
CA SER A 38 23.60 10.42 -28.54
C SER A 38 23.57 8.90 -28.45
N GLU A 39 24.74 8.26 -28.50
CA GLU A 39 24.88 6.80 -28.33
C GLU A 39 24.54 6.36 -26.90
N ALA A 40 24.96 7.12 -25.88
CA ALA A 40 24.55 6.88 -24.49
C ALA A 40 23.04 7.00 -24.29
N ILE A 41 22.40 7.99 -24.93
CA ILE A 41 20.95 8.18 -24.90
C ILE A 41 20.24 7.04 -25.65
N ALA A 42 20.74 6.64 -26.82
CA ALA A 42 20.19 5.53 -27.58
C ALA A 42 20.27 4.20 -26.81
N LEU A 43 21.41 3.90 -26.20
CA LEU A 43 21.62 2.73 -25.33
C LEU A 43 20.68 2.75 -24.11
N TRP A 44 20.47 3.92 -23.51
CA TRP A 44 19.51 4.11 -22.41
C TRP A 44 18.05 3.98 -22.87
N MET A 45 17.72 4.42 -24.09
CA MET A 45 16.39 4.27 -24.67
C MET A 45 16.10 2.82 -25.08
N ASP A 46 17.11 2.11 -25.57
CA ASP A 46 17.00 0.72 -26.01
C ASP A 46 16.93 -0.25 -24.82
N SER A 47 17.73 -0.01 -23.77
CA SER A 47 17.58 -0.71 -22.48
C SER A 47 16.22 -0.46 -21.82
N LYS A 48 15.57 0.70 -22.08
CA LYS A 48 14.18 0.93 -21.68
C LYS A 48 13.16 0.17 -22.52
N ARG A 49 13.47 -0.14 -23.80
CA ARG A 49 12.60 -0.92 -24.70
C ARG A 49 12.66 -2.43 -24.43
N GLN A 50 13.73 -2.95 -23.85
CA GLN A 50 13.98 -4.41 -23.77
C GLN A 50 13.70 -5.10 -22.42
N VAL A 51 13.24 -4.40 -21.37
CA VAL A 51 12.72 -5.13 -20.21
C VAL A 51 11.24 -5.36 -20.43
N GLN A 52 10.89 -6.55 -20.95
CA GLN A 52 9.50 -7.01 -20.93
C GLN A 52 8.99 -6.85 -19.50
N ARG A 53 7.93 -6.05 -19.35
CA ARG A 53 7.25 -5.89 -18.07
C ARG A 53 6.83 -7.27 -17.58
N PRO A 54 7.12 -7.63 -16.32
CA PRO A 54 6.62 -8.87 -15.75
C PRO A 54 5.10 -8.98 -15.96
N VAL A 55 4.63 -10.18 -16.30
CA VAL A 55 3.21 -10.41 -16.63
C VAL A 55 2.27 -10.14 -15.44
N ASP A 56 2.80 -10.23 -14.23
CA ASP A 56 2.13 -9.93 -12.97
C ASP A 56 2.27 -8.47 -12.55
N GLU A 57 3.03 -7.63 -13.27
CA GLU A 57 3.14 -6.22 -12.94
C GLU A 57 1.75 -5.54 -12.99
N CYS A 58 1.43 -4.76 -11.96
CA CYS A 58 0.22 -3.95 -11.94
C CYS A 58 0.34 -2.83 -12.99
N PRO A 59 -0.49 -2.79 -14.04
CA PRO A 59 -0.32 -1.87 -15.16
C PRO A 59 -0.77 -0.45 -14.84
N TYR A 60 -1.59 -0.27 -13.80
CA TYR A 60 -2.18 1.01 -13.42
C TYR A 60 -1.16 1.91 -12.70
N PRO A 61 -1.24 3.23 -12.92
CA PRO A 61 -0.40 4.19 -12.21
C PRO A 61 -0.75 4.22 -10.72
N LYS A 62 0.25 4.49 -9.87
CA LYS A 62 0.09 4.63 -8.42
C LYS A 62 0.47 6.05 -8.00
N PRO A 63 -0.14 6.62 -6.94
CA PRO A 63 -1.23 6.03 -6.13
C PRO A 63 -2.51 5.85 -6.95
N PHE A 64 -3.39 4.95 -6.51
CA PHE A 64 -4.67 4.77 -7.19
C PHE A 64 -5.57 5.96 -6.85
N PRO A 65 -6.36 6.48 -7.81
CA PRO A 65 -7.29 7.56 -7.55
C PRO A 65 -8.42 7.12 -6.61
N ASP A 66 -9.13 8.08 -6.03
CA ASP A 66 -10.38 7.81 -5.31
C ASP A 66 -11.36 7.11 -6.25
N GLU A 67 -12.11 6.14 -5.69
CA GLU A 67 -13.12 5.38 -6.44
C GLU A 67 -12.55 4.66 -7.69
N PHE A 68 -11.28 4.23 -7.65
CA PHE A 68 -10.67 3.49 -8.75
C PHE A 68 -11.39 2.16 -9.05
N GLU A 69 -11.85 1.99 -10.30
CA GLU A 69 -12.58 0.79 -10.73
C GLU A 69 -12.01 0.12 -12.00
N GLU A 70 -10.90 0.62 -12.57
CA GLU A 70 -10.39 0.13 -13.86
C GLU A 70 -9.85 -1.31 -13.80
N CYS A 71 -9.46 -1.79 -12.61
CA CYS A 71 -9.01 -3.17 -12.42
C CYS A 71 -10.15 -4.02 -11.85
N PRO A 72 -10.54 -5.13 -12.52
CA PRO A 72 -11.61 -6.00 -12.02
C PRO A 72 -11.26 -6.66 -10.68
N GLY A 73 -9.97 -6.89 -10.43
CA GLY A 73 -9.46 -7.41 -9.16
C GLY A 73 -9.03 -6.32 -8.18
N TYR A 74 -9.48 -5.08 -8.32
CA TYR A 74 -9.15 -4.03 -7.35
C TYR A 74 -9.85 -4.29 -6.02
N ALA A 75 -9.06 -4.57 -4.99
CA ALA A 75 -9.50 -4.68 -3.62
C ALA A 75 -8.89 -3.52 -2.84
N SER A 76 -9.70 -2.48 -2.61
CA SER A 76 -9.22 -1.22 -2.06
C SER A 76 -8.57 -1.40 -0.70
N LEU A 77 -7.45 -0.72 -0.52
CA LEU A 77 -6.69 -0.69 0.71
C LEU A 77 -6.17 0.72 0.93
N GLN A 78 -6.46 1.32 2.08
CA GLN A 78 -5.83 2.56 2.49
C GLN A 78 -4.54 2.26 3.24
N VAL A 79 -3.45 2.95 2.95
CA VAL A 79 -2.18 2.84 3.67
C VAL A 79 -1.79 4.21 4.23
N VAL A 80 -1.40 4.25 5.50
CA VAL A 80 -0.82 5.46 6.13
C VAL A 80 0.61 5.63 5.65
N THR A 81 0.95 6.81 5.15
CA THR A 81 2.34 7.18 4.86
C THR A 81 2.96 7.81 6.11
N PRO A 82 4.03 7.25 6.70
CA PRO A 82 4.75 7.90 7.78
C PRO A 82 5.67 9.02 7.26
N ASP A 83 5.97 10.03 8.08
CA ASP A 83 7.17 10.88 7.91
C ASP A 83 8.44 10.17 8.41
N GLU A 84 9.57 10.87 8.32
CA GLU A 84 10.88 10.46 8.85
C GLU A 84 10.88 10.15 10.36
N ARG A 85 9.87 10.63 11.10
CA ARG A 85 9.67 10.38 12.54
C ARG A 85 8.59 9.35 12.81
N SER A 86 8.18 8.58 11.79
CA SER A 86 7.11 7.59 11.87
C SER A 86 5.73 8.16 12.23
N ARG A 87 5.52 9.47 12.03
CA ARG A 87 4.20 10.11 12.23
C ARG A 87 3.36 9.98 10.96
N PRO A 88 2.06 9.65 11.07
CA PRO A 88 1.15 9.69 9.93
C PRO A 88 1.17 11.06 9.24
N THR A 89 1.58 11.14 7.96
CA THR A 89 1.56 12.38 7.16
C THR A 89 0.43 12.45 6.16
N GLY A 90 -0.03 11.29 5.71
CA GLY A 90 -1.00 11.19 4.64
C GLY A 90 -1.52 9.78 4.51
N ARG A 91 -2.46 9.63 3.59
CA ARG A 91 -3.06 8.35 3.25
C ARG A 91 -3.14 8.23 1.75
N ILE A 92 -2.85 7.03 1.26
CA ILE A 92 -2.98 6.72 -0.15
C ILE A 92 -3.83 5.49 -0.33
N TRP A 93 -4.59 5.45 -1.43
CA TRP A 93 -5.26 4.25 -1.87
C TRP A 93 -4.29 3.36 -2.65
N THR A 94 -4.30 2.09 -2.28
CA THR A 94 -3.60 1.00 -2.93
C THR A 94 -4.54 -0.19 -3.11
N CYS A 95 -4.01 -1.28 -3.66
CA CYS A 95 -4.72 -2.54 -3.79
C CYS A 95 -4.13 -3.57 -2.81
N ARG A 96 -4.99 -4.33 -2.13
CA ARG A 96 -4.61 -5.46 -1.25
C ARG A 96 -3.75 -6.50 -1.95
N HIS A 97 -3.88 -6.62 -3.27
CA HIS A 97 -3.12 -7.58 -4.07
C HIS A 97 -1.77 -7.05 -4.56
N LEU A 98 -1.42 -5.80 -4.26
CA LEU A 98 -0.18 -5.18 -4.73
C LEU A 98 0.97 -5.49 -3.76
N GLU A 99 2.04 -6.08 -4.28
CA GLU A 99 3.27 -6.37 -3.55
C GLU A 99 4.49 -5.82 -4.30
N GLY A 100 5.55 -5.46 -3.56
CA GLY A 100 6.84 -5.17 -4.17
C GLY A 100 7.56 -6.47 -4.53
N ARG A 101 8.01 -6.60 -5.77
CA ARG A 101 8.89 -7.70 -6.20
C ARG A 101 10.16 -7.16 -6.84
N LEU A 102 11.27 -7.86 -6.63
CA LEU A 102 12.51 -7.61 -7.35
C LEU A 102 12.39 -8.10 -8.79
N MET A 103 12.81 -7.28 -9.74
CA MET A 103 12.97 -7.67 -11.13
C MET A 103 14.02 -8.78 -11.21
N ALA A 104 13.67 -9.88 -11.86
CA ALA A 104 14.61 -10.98 -12.09
C ALA A 104 15.91 -10.47 -12.75
N LYS A 105 17.05 -10.98 -12.28
CA LYS A 105 18.40 -10.62 -12.76
C LYS A 105 18.80 -9.16 -12.49
N THR A 106 18.15 -8.49 -11.54
CA THR A 106 18.60 -7.19 -11.03
C THR A 106 18.53 -7.16 -9.51
N GLU A 107 19.52 -6.57 -8.86
CA GLU A 107 19.54 -6.44 -7.38
C GLU A 107 18.81 -5.20 -6.86
N HIS A 108 18.50 -4.24 -7.74
CA HIS A 108 18.10 -2.89 -7.32
C HIS A 108 16.77 -2.41 -7.91
N ARG A 109 16.18 -3.16 -8.86
CA ARG A 109 14.96 -2.72 -9.53
C ARG A 109 13.75 -3.45 -8.95
N TRP A 110 12.87 -2.70 -8.32
CA TRP A 110 11.60 -3.18 -7.80
C TRP A 110 10.45 -2.82 -8.74
N TYR A 111 9.40 -3.64 -8.74
CA TYR A 111 8.14 -3.34 -9.41
C TYR A 111 6.96 -3.73 -8.52
N GLY A 112 5.80 -3.13 -8.78
CA GLY A 112 4.56 -3.46 -8.09
C GLY A 112 3.87 -4.63 -8.79
N ALA A 113 4.03 -5.83 -8.24
CA ALA A 113 3.42 -7.07 -8.71
C ALA A 113 2.01 -7.24 -8.14
N CYS A 114 1.14 -7.91 -8.89
CA CYS A 114 -0.17 -8.35 -8.44
C CYS A 114 -0.09 -9.82 -8.06
N VAL A 115 -0.46 -10.18 -6.82
CA VAL A 115 -0.48 -11.59 -6.38
C VAL A 115 -1.50 -12.44 -7.14
N LEU A 116 -2.49 -11.80 -7.78
CA LEU A 116 -3.44 -12.47 -8.67
C LEU A 116 -2.84 -12.79 -10.04
N GLY A 117 -1.61 -12.35 -10.32
CA GLY A 117 -0.91 -12.52 -11.57
C GLY A 117 -1.36 -11.52 -12.65
N ASP A 118 -1.60 -12.05 -13.83
CA ASP A 118 -1.91 -11.29 -15.03
C ASP A 118 -3.39 -10.84 -15.09
N THR A 119 -3.79 -10.32 -16.25
CA THR A 119 -5.17 -9.86 -16.48
C THR A 119 -6.20 -11.00 -16.37
N VAL A 120 -5.85 -12.22 -16.76
CA VAL A 120 -6.75 -13.39 -16.70
C VAL A 120 -6.95 -13.80 -15.25
N GLY A 121 -5.87 -13.86 -14.47
CA GLY A 121 -5.93 -14.19 -13.04
C GLY A 121 -6.77 -13.19 -12.25
N ARG A 122 -6.65 -11.88 -12.54
CA ARG A 122 -7.46 -10.82 -11.92
C ARG A 122 -8.95 -10.96 -12.22
N LYS A 123 -9.31 -11.23 -13.48
CA LYS A 123 -10.72 -11.44 -13.89
C LYS A 123 -11.32 -12.68 -13.23
N ARG A 124 -10.62 -13.82 -13.29
CA ARG A 124 -11.06 -15.07 -12.66
C ARG A 124 -11.27 -14.92 -11.16
N TRP A 125 -10.37 -14.19 -10.48
CA TRP A 125 -10.55 -13.91 -9.06
C TRP A 125 -11.78 -13.03 -8.81
N ALA A 126 -11.97 -11.96 -9.59
CA ALA A 126 -13.11 -11.06 -9.45
C ALA A 126 -14.46 -11.77 -9.68
N GLU A 127 -14.52 -12.68 -10.67
CA GLU A 127 -15.70 -13.52 -10.94
C GLU A 127 -16.07 -14.39 -9.73
N ARG A 128 -15.08 -15.05 -9.11
CA ARG A 128 -15.29 -15.85 -7.89
C ARG A 128 -15.66 -14.97 -6.68
N ALA A 129 -15.05 -13.80 -6.57
CA ALA A 129 -15.30 -12.87 -5.48
C ALA A 129 -16.67 -12.18 -5.60
N GLY A 130 -17.28 -12.17 -6.78
CA GLY A 130 -18.50 -11.43 -7.08
C GLY A 130 -18.19 -9.95 -7.39
N PRO A 131 -18.18 -9.53 -8.67
CA PRO A 131 -17.76 -8.17 -9.04
C PRO A 131 -18.60 -7.05 -8.41
N ASN A 132 -19.92 -7.27 -8.26
CA ASN A 132 -20.82 -6.32 -7.59
C ASN A 132 -20.51 -6.21 -6.09
N ARG A 133 -20.26 -7.35 -5.44
CA ARG A 133 -19.87 -7.42 -4.04
C ARG A 133 -18.56 -6.66 -3.82
N LEU A 134 -17.56 -6.90 -4.67
CA LEU A 134 -16.27 -6.22 -4.60
C LEU A 134 -16.39 -4.69 -4.74
N ARG A 135 -17.14 -4.21 -5.75
CA ARG A 135 -17.41 -2.77 -5.92
C ARG A 135 -18.12 -2.19 -4.71
N THR A 136 -19.13 -2.88 -4.20
CA THR A 136 -19.86 -2.46 -3.00
C THR A 136 -18.92 -2.32 -1.81
N VAL A 137 -18.04 -3.29 -1.57
CA VAL A 137 -17.08 -3.19 -0.46
C VAL A 137 -16.08 -2.05 -0.69
N ASN A 138 -15.55 -1.87 -1.89
CA ASN A 138 -14.65 -0.76 -2.20
C ASN A 138 -15.33 0.60 -1.93
N HIS A 139 -16.59 0.76 -2.31
CA HIS A 139 -17.37 1.97 -2.06
C HIS A 139 -17.58 2.21 -0.55
N LEU A 140 -18.02 1.18 0.18
CA LEU A 140 -18.21 1.26 1.63
C LEU A 140 -16.92 1.65 2.39
N LEU A 141 -15.77 1.16 1.91
CA LEU A 141 -14.46 1.53 2.46
C LEU A 141 -14.13 3.01 2.25
N HIS A 142 -14.42 3.55 1.07
CA HIS A 142 -14.22 4.98 0.80
C HIS A 142 -15.13 5.84 1.67
N GLU A 143 -16.40 5.45 1.82
CA GLU A 143 -17.33 6.16 2.71
C GLU A 143 -16.90 6.12 4.19
N LEU A 144 -16.32 5.01 4.64
CA LEU A 144 -15.85 4.86 6.03
C LEU A 144 -14.49 5.54 6.27
N ALA A 145 -13.72 5.83 5.21
CA ALA A 145 -12.35 6.35 5.31
C ALA A 145 -12.19 7.65 6.13
N PRO A 146 -13.11 8.64 6.07
CA PRO A 146 -13.01 9.83 6.91
C PRO A 146 -13.20 9.55 8.40
N VAL A 147 -14.15 8.67 8.75
CA VAL A 147 -14.45 8.31 10.15
C VAL A 147 -13.28 7.54 10.75
N SER A 148 -12.75 6.59 10.00
CA SER A 148 -11.56 5.86 10.39
C SER A 148 -10.27 6.68 10.39
N GLY A 149 -10.23 7.70 9.54
CA GLY A 149 -9.39 8.90 9.60
C GLY A 149 -8.98 9.26 11.01
N LEU A 150 -9.98 9.74 11.72
CA LEU A 150 -9.86 10.33 13.04
C LEU A 150 -9.53 9.30 14.11
N PHE A 151 -10.15 8.12 14.01
CA PHE A 151 -9.88 7.01 14.94
C PHE A 151 -8.41 6.59 14.93
N ALA A 152 -7.86 6.30 13.75
CA ALA A 152 -6.47 5.84 13.61
C ALA A 152 -5.46 6.85 14.12
N HIS A 153 -5.66 8.14 13.83
CA HIS A 153 -4.78 9.21 14.31
C HIS A 153 -4.78 9.27 15.83
N ARG A 154 -5.97 9.28 16.44
CA ARG A 154 -6.09 9.36 17.90
C ARG A 154 -5.56 8.10 18.60
N LEU A 155 -5.75 6.93 18.00
CA LEU A 155 -5.20 5.68 18.51
C LEU A 155 -3.67 5.68 18.47
N TRP A 156 -3.07 6.19 17.40
CA TRP A 156 -1.61 6.31 17.28
C TRP A 156 -1.02 7.21 18.39
N GLU A 157 -1.66 8.35 18.68
CA GLU A 157 -1.24 9.25 19.77
C GLU A 157 -1.24 8.53 21.13
N LEU A 158 -2.35 7.86 21.46
CA LEU A 158 -2.54 7.15 22.72
C LEU A 158 -1.59 5.95 22.84
N LYS A 159 -1.31 5.25 21.73
CA LYS A 159 -0.31 4.18 21.71
C LYS A 159 1.09 4.73 21.93
N GLY A 160 1.40 5.90 21.38
CA GLY A 160 2.63 6.63 21.68
C GLY A 160 2.75 7.02 23.16
N ASP A 161 1.65 7.46 23.79
CA ASP A 161 1.61 7.72 25.25
C ASP A 161 1.86 6.45 26.05
N GLN A 162 1.23 5.33 25.67
CA GLN A 162 1.43 4.02 26.32
C GLN A 162 2.90 3.57 26.24
N VAL A 163 3.52 3.66 25.05
CA VAL A 163 4.94 3.30 24.86
C VAL A 163 5.85 4.18 25.70
N ARG A 164 5.65 5.51 25.70
CA ARG A 164 6.45 6.43 26.53
C ARG A 164 6.32 6.14 28.02
N ALA A 165 5.12 5.83 28.50
CA ALA A 165 4.91 5.47 29.91
C ALA A 165 5.69 4.20 30.26
N LEU A 166 5.66 3.17 29.40
CA LEU A 166 6.42 1.93 29.59
C LEU A 166 7.94 2.19 29.61
N GLU A 167 8.45 2.97 28.67
CA GLU A 167 9.88 3.34 28.61
C GLU A 167 10.33 4.11 29.87
N GLN A 168 9.47 4.99 30.39
CA GLN A 168 9.72 5.78 31.60
C GLN A 168 9.39 5.03 32.90
N LYS A 169 9.01 3.74 32.83
CA LYS A 169 8.56 2.93 33.98
C LYS A 169 7.40 3.55 34.76
N GLN A 170 6.54 4.29 34.07
CA GLN A 170 5.30 4.86 34.58
C GLN A 170 4.12 3.92 34.33
N ASP A 171 2.96 4.20 34.94
CA ASP A 171 1.76 3.41 34.73
C ASP A 171 1.17 3.63 33.33
N PRO A 172 1.09 2.60 32.46
CA PRO A 172 0.48 2.71 31.13
C PRO A 172 -1.06 2.69 31.16
N LYS A 173 -1.69 2.33 32.29
CA LYS A 173 -3.15 2.14 32.39
C LYS A 173 -3.99 3.33 31.94
N PRO A 174 -3.62 4.61 32.18
CA PRO A 174 -4.40 5.74 31.70
C PRO A 174 -4.53 5.74 30.17
N ALA A 175 -3.42 5.53 29.45
CA ALA A 175 -3.42 5.45 27.99
C ALA A 175 -4.23 4.23 27.51
N THR A 176 -4.03 3.06 28.12
CA THR A 176 -4.78 1.84 27.79
C THR A 176 -6.29 2.03 27.95
N ARG A 177 -6.74 2.71 29.02
CA ARG A 177 -8.17 2.98 29.26
C ARG A 177 -8.76 3.92 28.20
N LEU A 178 -8.02 4.96 27.83
CA LEU A 178 -8.44 5.89 26.77
C LEU A 178 -8.51 5.21 25.42
N MET A 179 -7.57 4.31 25.10
CA MET A 179 -7.61 3.50 23.89
C MET A 179 -8.86 2.60 23.85
N GLY A 180 -9.19 1.93 24.97
CA GLY A 180 -10.40 1.12 25.07
C GLY A 180 -11.69 1.91 24.89
N ALA A 181 -11.78 3.10 25.50
CA ALA A 181 -12.95 3.98 25.31
C ALA A 181 -13.08 4.48 23.87
N LEU A 182 -11.96 4.84 23.23
CA LEU A 182 -11.91 5.24 21.82
C LEU A 182 -12.36 4.10 20.89
N ALA A 183 -11.86 2.88 21.14
CA ALA A 183 -12.23 1.68 20.40
C ALA A 183 -13.72 1.34 20.52
N ALA A 184 -14.29 1.41 21.72
CA ALA A 184 -15.72 1.18 21.94
C ALA A 184 -16.59 2.18 21.16
N ARG A 185 -16.22 3.47 21.18
CA ARG A 185 -16.91 4.49 20.39
C ARG A 185 -16.85 4.20 18.90
N PHE A 186 -15.65 3.88 18.39
CA PHE A 186 -15.47 3.60 16.97
C PHE A 186 -16.23 2.36 16.51
N MET A 187 -16.33 1.33 17.36
CA MET A 187 -17.18 0.17 17.08
C MET A 187 -18.66 0.57 16.93
N GLY A 188 -19.17 1.45 17.80
CA GLY A 188 -20.53 1.99 17.67
C GLY A 188 -20.73 2.82 16.39
N ASP A 189 -19.70 3.56 15.96
CA ASP A 189 -19.72 4.29 14.69
C ASP A 189 -19.78 3.34 13.48
N ILE A 190 -19.02 2.24 13.50
CA ILE A 190 -19.06 1.18 12.46
C ILE A 190 -20.43 0.51 12.43
N GLU A 191 -20.96 0.12 13.59
CA GLU A 191 -22.28 -0.51 13.70
C GLU A 191 -23.37 0.39 13.11
N THR A 192 -23.41 1.66 13.54
CA THR A 192 -24.33 2.66 12.98
C THR A 192 -24.15 2.84 11.47
N PHE A 193 -22.91 2.82 10.99
CA PHE A 193 -22.60 2.95 9.57
C PHE A 193 -23.14 1.77 8.75
N LEU A 194 -22.92 0.53 9.22
CA LEU A 194 -23.37 -0.70 8.57
C LEU A 194 -24.89 -0.83 8.61
N ASP A 195 -25.53 -0.52 9.75
CA ASP A 195 -26.98 -0.57 9.89
C ASP A 195 -27.70 0.36 8.93
N ARG A 196 -27.19 1.59 8.75
CA ARG A 196 -27.72 2.54 7.75
C ARG A 196 -27.64 2.01 6.31
N ARG A 197 -26.75 1.03 6.06
CA ARG A 197 -26.48 0.44 4.74
C ARG A 197 -26.90 -1.04 4.66
N ARG A 198 -27.72 -1.49 5.61
CA ARG A 198 -28.18 -2.88 5.74
C ARG A 198 -28.70 -3.47 4.43
N ARG A 199 -29.60 -2.77 3.74
CA ARG A 199 -30.15 -3.24 2.46
C ARG A 199 -29.08 -3.47 1.40
N LEU A 200 -28.09 -2.58 1.30
CA LEU A 200 -26.99 -2.70 0.33
C LEU A 200 -26.08 -3.89 0.66
N LEU A 201 -25.81 -4.11 1.95
CA LEU A 201 -25.02 -5.23 2.44
C LEU A 201 -25.73 -6.56 2.17
N GLU A 202 -27.02 -6.67 2.50
CA GLU A 202 -27.86 -7.85 2.25
C GLU A 202 -27.93 -8.21 0.76
N GLN A 203 -28.15 -7.22 -0.10
CA GLN A 203 -28.18 -7.40 -1.57
C GLN A 203 -26.86 -7.95 -2.15
N ASN A 204 -25.75 -7.70 -1.46
CA ASN A 204 -24.41 -8.14 -1.87
C ASN A 204 -23.89 -9.32 -1.03
N GLN A 205 -24.76 -9.98 -0.25
CA GLN A 205 -24.41 -11.13 0.58
C GLN A 205 -23.28 -10.83 1.57
N LEU A 206 -23.32 -9.64 2.18
CA LEU A 206 -22.40 -9.22 3.22
C LEU A 206 -23.16 -9.21 4.56
N ALA A 207 -22.79 -10.12 5.46
CA ALA A 207 -23.41 -10.20 6.78
C ALA A 207 -22.83 -9.13 7.72
N ILE A 208 -23.70 -8.28 8.28
CA ILE A 208 -23.30 -7.20 9.21
C ILE A 208 -22.53 -7.77 10.41
N ASP A 209 -23.02 -8.87 11.00
CA ASP A 209 -22.40 -9.49 12.17
C ASP A 209 -20.98 -9.99 11.88
N GLU A 210 -20.73 -10.51 10.67
CA GLU A 210 -19.40 -10.95 10.25
C GLU A 210 -18.45 -9.75 10.11
N CYS A 211 -18.93 -8.66 9.50
CA CYS A 211 -18.17 -7.41 9.40
C CYS A 211 -17.83 -6.85 10.79
N LEU A 212 -18.78 -6.84 11.73
CA LEU A 212 -18.57 -6.35 13.09
C LEU A 212 -17.62 -7.23 13.90
N ASN A 213 -17.75 -8.55 13.79
CA ASN A 213 -16.83 -9.49 14.44
C ASN A 213 -15.41 -9.36 13.91
N LEU A 214 -15.26 -9.09 12.62
CA LEU A 214 -13.96 -8.83 12.02
C LEU A 214 -13.38 -7.47 12.44
N ALA A 215 -14.24 -6.44 12.59
CA ALA A 215 -13.88 -5.14 13.15
C ALA A 215 -13.24 -5.28 14.52
N ARG A 216 -13.95 -5.97 15.40
CA ARG A 216 -13.57 -6.18 16.79
C ARG A 216 -12.22 -6.89 16.89
N ARG A 217 -12.04 -8.01 16.17
CA ARG A 217 -10.77 -8.76 16.14
C ARG A 217 -9.57 -7.96 15.63
N GLN A 218 -9.76 -6.95 14.79
CA GLN A 218 -8.67 -6.07 14.35
C GLN A 218 -8.34 -5.01 15.40
N ILE A 219 -9.37 -4.39 15.97
CA ILE A 219 -9.20 -3.40 17.03
C ILE A 219 -8.53 -4.02 18.25
N ASP A 220 -9.00 -5.18 18.71
CA ASP A 220 -8.45 -5.88 19.88
C ASP A 220 -6.94 -6.15 19.73
N ARG A 221 -6.51 -6.58 18.54
CA ARG A 221 -5.08 -6.80 18.23
C ARG A 221 -4.21 -5.56 18.33
N VAL A 222 -4.76 -4.36 18.13
CA VAL A 222 -4.00 -3.11 18.30
C VAL A 222 -4.04 -2.62 19.74
N LEU A 223 -5.10 -2.96 20.47
CA LEU A 223 -5.22 -2.65 21.90
C LEU A 223 -4.29 -3.50 22.77
N GLU A 224 -3.87 -4.68 22.29
CA GLU A 224 -2.85 -5.50 22.95
C GLU A 224 -1.59 -4.68 23.27
N GLN A 225 -1.12 -4.76 24.52
CA GLN A 225 -0.06 -3.91 25.04
C GLN A 225 1.26 -4.06 24.24
N ASP A 226 1.62 -5.30 23.91
CA ASP A 226 2.84 -5.64 23.17
C ASP A 226 2.71 -5.45 21.65
N SER A 227 1.53 -5.09 21.17
CA SER A 227 1.30 -4.79 19.75
C SER A 227 2.02 -3.51 19.36
N PRO A 228 2.77 -3.48 18.24
CA PRO A 228 3.38 -2.26 17.75
C PRO A 228 2.32 -1.19 17.48
N ALA A 229 2.68 0.09 17.57
CA ALA A 229 1.85 1.21 17.14
C ALA A 229 1.62 1.29 15.61
N ALA A 230 1.86 0.19 14.91
CA ALA A 230 1.40 -0.01 13.55
C ALA A 230 -0.11 -0.28 13.61
N TRP A 231 -0.91 0.79 13.81
CA TRP A 231 -2.27 0.77 13.33
C TRP A 231 -2.17 0.66 11.81
N ASP A 232 -2.25 -0.57 11.33
CA ASP A 232 -2.42 -0.81 9.92
C ASP A 232 -3.86 -0.39 9.59
N ASN A 233 -3.99 0.76 8.94
CA ASN A 233 -5.27 1.27 8.44
C ASN A 233 -5.81 0.44 7.26
N ARG A 234 -5.25 -0.75 7.01
CA ARG A 234 -6.02 -1.94 6.67
C ARG A 234 -7.35 -1.94 7.43
N PHE A 235 -8.37 -1.36 6.81
CA PHE A 235 -9.77 -1.72 7.00
C PHE A 235 -10.00 -3.16 6.47
N ASP A 236 -9.16 -4.10 6.91
CA ASP A 236 -9.33 -5.54 6.82
C ASP A 236 -10.68 -5.97 7.37
N VAL A 237 -11.21 -5.17 8.30
CA VAL A 237 -12.51 -5.23 8.97
C VAL A 237 -13.70 -5.48 8.04
N LEU A 238 -13.69 -4.89 6.84
CA LEU A 238 -14.74 -5.10 5.84
C LEU A 238 -14.30 -6.03 4.70
N MET A 239 -13.02 -6.41 4.69
CA MET A 239 -12.33 -6.97 3.53
C MET A 239 -11.91 -8.43 3.66
N ARG A 240 -12.07 -9.08 4.82
CA ARG A 240 -12.15 -10.54 4.78
C ARG A 240 -13.56 -10.89 4.34
N LEU A 241 -13.73 -11.00 3.02
CA LEU A 241 -14.64 -11.99 2.44
C LEU A 241 -14.45 -13.32 3.20
N PRO A 242 -15.49 -14.16 3.35
CA PRO A 242 -15.40 -15.39 4.12
C PRO A 242 -14.13 -16.21 3.79
N GLU A 243 -13.67 -16.98 4.77
CA GLU A 243 -12.37 -17.67 4.74
C GLU A 243 -12.19 -18.62 3.53
N ASP A 244 -13.28 -18.96 2.86
CA ASP A 244 -13.34 -19.76 1.63
C ASP A 244 -12.67 -19.09 0.40
N VAL A 245 -12.42 -17.78 0.44
CA VAL A 245 -11.77 -17.04 -0.68
C VAL A 245 -10.26 -16.82 -0.48
N TRP A 246 -9.78 -16.78 0.78
CA TRP A 246 -8.42 -16.28 1.12
C TRP A 246 -7.40 -17.35 1.51
N SER A 247 -7.85 -18.55 1.89
CA SER A 247 -6.98 -19.63 2.37
C SER A 247 -5.89 -20.03 1.36
N ALA A 248 -6.08 -19.77 0.07
CA ALA A 248 -5.13 -20.12 -0.98
C ALA A 248 -4.03 -19.09 -1.27
N SER A 249 -4.15 -17.81 -0.83
CA SER A 249 -3.25 -16.75 -1.33
C SER A 249 -2.27 -16.16 -0.31
N LEU A 250 -2.43 -16.44 0.99
CA LEU A 250 -1.58 -15.86 2.05
C LEU A 250 -0.49 -16.81 2.57
N SER A 251 -0.55 -18.11 2.25
CA SER A 251 0.44 -19.08 2.72
C SER A 251 1.75 -19.09 1.91
N ASN A 252 1.73 -18.63 0.65
CA ASN A 252 2.89 -18.78 -0.24
C ASN A 252 3.87 -17.60 -0.23
N SER A 253 3.48 -16.41 0.24
CA SER A 253 4.35 -15.22 0.18
C SER A 253 5.42 -15.19 1.29
N ARG A 254 5.14 -15.79 2.45
CA ARG A 254 6.12 -15.86 3.55
C ARG A 254 7.18 -16.95 3.32
N GLU A 255 6.81 -18.10 2.77
CA GLU A 255 7.75 -19.17 2.42
C GLU A 255 8.61 -18.80 1.20
N SER A 256 8.05 -18.12 0.20
CA SER A 256 8.79 -17.69 -0.99
C SER A 256 9.82 -16.59 -0.68
N ALA A 257 9.55 -15.71 0.30
CA ALA A 257 10.51 -14.71 0.77
C ALA A 257 11.66 -15.32 1.57
N ILE A 258 11.42 -16.39 2.33
CA ILE A 258 12.43 -17.12 3.10
C ILE A 258 13.28 -18.03 2.21
N GLN A 259 12.71 -18.58 1.14
CA GLN A 259 13.44 -19.42 0.18
C GLN A 259 14.30 -18.62 -0.80
N ALA A 260 13.96 -17.35 -1.08
CA ALA A 260 14.79 -16.47 -1.91
C ALA A 260 16.02 -15.89 -1.18
N THR A 261 16.21 -16.21 0.11
CA THR A 261 17.38 -15.84 0.93
C THR A 261 18.32 -17.02 1.21
N ARG A 262 18.12 -18.17 0.54
CA ARG A 262 19.05 -19.32 0.53
C ARG A 262 19.51 -19.60 -0.89
#